data_AF-A0A7K1CB11-F1
#
_entry.id   AF-A0A7K1CB11-F1
#
_cell.length_a   1.000
_cell.length_b   1.000
_cell.length_c   1.000
_cell.angle_alpha   90.00
_cell.angle_beta   90.00
_cell.angle_gamma   90.00
#
_symmetry.space_group_name_H-M   'P 1'
#
loop_
_entity.id
_entity.type
_entity.pdbx_description
1 polymer ?
#
loop_
_entity_poly.entity_id
_entity_poly.type
_entity_poly.pdbx_seq_one_letter_code
_entity_poly.pdbx_strand_id
1 'polypeptide(L)' 'MEASKLLKDLRVWAGLTQADVVRRLVGAMGFAIHVDGRLDPEVQARKLADVLQLAEQLPYHPKPLATARLR' A
#
# COMPACT_ATOMS: atom_id res chain seq x y z
N MET A 1 18.92 21.74 20.29
CA MET A 1 19.09 20.28 20.23
C MET A 1 18.08 19.50 21.09
N GLU A 2 17.44 20.13 22.09
CA GLU A 2 16.52 19.47 23.04
C GLU A 2 15.15 19.06 22.48
N ALA A 3 14.54 19.88 21.60
CA ALA A 3 13.16 19.66 21.12
C ALA A 3 12.98 18.34 20.34
N SER A 4 14.01 17.89 19.62
CA SER A 4 13.98 16.64 18.85
C SER A 4 13.94 15.40 19.75
N LYS A 5 14.62 15.46 20.91
CA LYS A 5 14.64 14.37 21.88
C LYS A 5 13.28 14.24 22.59
N LEU A 6 12.74 15.37 23.05
CA LEU A 6 11.40 15.46 23.65
C LEU A 6 10.29 14.90 22.73
N LEU A 7 10.31 15.24 21.45
CA LEU A 7 9.34 14.73 20.48
C LEU A 7 9.45 13.21 20.26
N LYS A 8 10.67 12.67 20.28
CA LYS A 8 10.89 11.22 20.18
C LYS A 8 10.36 10.51 21.42
N ASP A 9 10.63 11.03 22.60
CA ASP A 9 10.23 10.42 23.87
C ASP A 9 8.71 10.44 24.04
N LEU A 10 8.06 11.57 23.72
CA LEU A 10 6.59 11.68 23.72
C LEU A 10 5.93 10.75 22.71
N ARG A 11 6.53 10.59 21.52
CA ARG A 11 6.03 9.66 20.50
C ARG A 11 6.05 8.22 20.99
N VAL A 12 7.15 7.79 21.60
CA VAL A 12 7.30 6.42 22.13
C VAL A 12 6.36 6.18 23.30
N TRP A 13 6.25 7.14 24.23
CA TRP A 13 5.33 7.05 25.37
C TRP A 13 3.86 6.98 24.95
N ALA A 14 3.47 7.75 23.93
CA ALA A 14 2.11 7.74 23.39
C ALA A 14 1.80 6.55 22.47
N GLY A 15 2.75 5.64 22.25
CA GLY A 15 2.59 4.49 21.34
C GLY A 15 2.44 4.88 19.88
N LEU A 16 2.89 6.08 19.49
CA LEU A 16 2.70 6.61 18.15
C LEU A 16 3.85 6.23 17.22
N THR A 17 3.53 5.89 15.98
CA THR A 17 4.53 5.76 14.92
C THR A 17 4.97 7.13 14.42
N GLN A 18 6.06 7.20 13.66
CA GLN A 18 6.44 8.46 12.98
C GLN A 18 5.34 8.93 12.03
N ALA A 19 4.66 7.99 11.36
CA ALA A 19 3.55 8.29 10.46
C ALA A 19 2.38 8.96 11.19
N ASP A 20 2.08 8.52 12.42
CA ASP A 20 1.01 9.11 13.23
C ASP A 20 1.31 10.56 13.64
N VAL A 21 2.55 10.85 14.02
CA VAL A 21 3.00 12.20 14.37
C VAL A 21 2.90 13.13 13.16
N VAL A 22 3.38 12.67 12.00
CA VAL A 22 3.30 13.42 10.74
C VAL A 22 1.85 13.67 10.35
N ARG A 23 0.99 12.65 10.43
CA ARG A 23 -0.44 12.79 10.12
C ARG A 23 -1.13 13.82 11.00
N ARG A 24 -0.82 13.86 12.30
CA ARG A 24 -1.37 14.85 13.24
C ARG A 24 -0.87 16.27 12.95
N LEU A 25 0.43 16.43 12.68
CA LEU A 25 1.00 17.73 12.30
C LEU A 25 0.37 18.29 11.03
N VAL A 26 0.23 17.46 10.01
CA VAL A 26 -0.32 17.89 8.73
C VAL A 26 -1.83 18.19 8.84
N GLY A 27 -2.56 17.40 9.64
CA GLY A 27 -3.94 17.73 10.01
C GLY A 27 -4.07 19.06 10.76
N ALA A 28 -3.16 19.37 11.69
CA ALA A 28 -3.15 20.64 12.42
C ALA A 28 -2.84 21.85 11.51
N MET A 29 -2.13 21.63 10.41
CA MET A 29 -1.89 22.65 9.37
C MET A 29 -3.07 22.79 8.39
N GLY A 30 -4.16 22.03 8.57
CA GLY A 30 -5.36 22.10 7.72
C GLY A 30 -5.29 21.27 6.44
N PHE A 31 -4.29 20.40 6.29
CA PHE A 31 -4.14 19.52 5.13
C PHE A 31 -4.60 18.09 5.45
N ALA A 32 -5.22 17.42 4.47
CA ALA A 32 -5.57 16.01 4.56
C ALA A 32 -4.54 15.15 3.80
N ILE A 33 -3.84 14.24 4.49
CA ILE A 33 -2.97 13.25 3.83
C ILE A 33 -3.79 12.01 3.51
N HIS A 34 -3.93 11.72 2.21
CA HIS A 34 -4.36 10.43 1.72
C HIS A 34 -3.12 9.61 1.34
N VAL A 35 -2.88 8.53 2.08
CA VAL A 35 -1.84 7.56 1.74
C VAL A 35 -2.52 6.49 0.88
N ASP A 36 -2.29 6.53 -0.43
CA ASP A 36 -2.73 5.49 -1.35
C ASP A 36 -1.60 4.45 -1.46
N GLY A 37 -1.87 3.22 -1.02
CA GLY A 37 -0.93 2.11 -1.04
C GLY A 37 -0.72 1.57 -2.45
N ARG A 38 -0.21 2.41 -3.35
CA ARG A 38 0.13 1.96 -4.70
C ARG A 38 1.49 1.27 -4.66
N LEU A 39 1.51 0.03 -5.12
CA LEU A 39 2.77 -0.60 -5.48
C LEU A 39 3.38 0.22 -6.62
N ASP A 40 4.69 0.41 -6.55
CA ASP A 40 5.47 0.97 -7.65
C ASP A 40 5.12 0.23 -8.96
N PRO A 41 4.87 0.93 -10.08
CA PRO A 41 4.49 0.29 -11.35
C PRO A 41 5.48 -0.78 -11.81
N GLU A 42 6.78 -0.60 -11.57
CA GLU A 42 7.80 -1.60 -11.91
C GLU A 42 7.67 -2.84 -11.03
N VAL A 43 7.37 -2.64 -9.74
CA VAL A 43 7.11 -3.74 -8.80
C VAL A 43 5.82 -4.48 -9.17
N GLN A 44 4.78 -3.77 -9.61
CA GLN A 44 3.54 -4.39 -10.11
C GLN A 44 3.80 -5.22 -11.35
N ALA A 45 4.53 -4.68 -12.33
CA ALA A 45 4.84 -5.38 -13.58
C ALA A 45 5.63 -6.67 -13.33
N ARG A 46 6.65 -6.62 -12.45
CA ARG A 46 7.41 -7.82 -12.07
C ARG A 46 6.52 -8.87 -11.40
N LYS A 47 5.73 -8.49 -10.40
CA LYS A 47 4.82 -9.43 -9.72
C LYS A 47 3.78 -10.03 -10.68
N LEU A 48 3.29 -9.25 -11.63
CA LEU A 48 2.36 -9.74 -12.65
C LEU A 48 3.04 -10.79 -13.54
N ALA A 49 4.28 -10.53 -13.98
CA ALA A 49 5.05 -11.50 -14.76
C ALA A 49 5.25 -12.81 -13.98
N ASP A 50 5.60 -12.74 -12.69
CA ASP A 50 5.77 -13.92 -11.83
C ASP A 50 4.47 -14.75 -11.74
N VAL A 51 3.32 -14.08 -11.57
CA VAL A 51 2.01 -14.75 -11.51
C VAL A 51 1.66 -15.43 -12.83
N LEU A 52 1.92 -14.76 -13.96
CA LEU A 52 1.65 -15.34 -15.28
C LEU A 52 2.54 -16.56 -15.53
N GLN A 53 3.83 -16.49 -15.19
CA GLN A 53 4.74 -17.62 -15.30
C GLN A 53 4.29 -18.81 -14.44
N LEU A 54 3.82 -18.56 -13.21
CA LEU A 54 3.27 -19.60 -12.36
C LEU A 54 1.99 -20.21 -12.96
N ALA A 55 1.12 -19.38 -13.53
CA ALA A 55 -0.12 -19.84 -14.15
C ALA A 55 0.14 -20.75 -15.35
N GLU A 56 1.17 -20.48 -16.14
CA GLU A 56 1.60 -21.36 -17.25
C GLU A 56 2.03 -22.75 -16.79
N GLN A 57 2.53 -22.88 -15.56
CA GLN A 57 2.96 -24.16 -14.98
C GLN A 57 1.82 -24.95 -14.34
N LEU A 58 0.64 -24.35 -14.16
CA LEU A 58 -0.48 -25.03 -13.54
C LEU A 58 -1.18 -25.97 -14.54
N PRO A 59 -1.56 -27.19 -14.13
CA PRO A 59 -2.28 -28.14 -14.99
C PRO A 59 -3.74 -27.71 -15.28
N TYR A 60 -4.16 -26.56 -14.75
CA TYR A 60 -5.51 -26.04 -14.89
C TYR A 60 -5.59 -25.08 -16.08
N HIS A 61 -6.26 -25.52 -17.14
CA HIS A 61 -6.69 -24.62 -18.21
C HIS A 61 -8.05 -24.03 -17.83
N PRO A 62 -8.15 -22.69 -17.63
CA PRO A 62 -9.43 -22.07 -17.31
C PRO A 62 -10.43 -22.35 -18.44
N LYS A 63 -11.61 -22.89 -18.08
CA LYS A 63 -12.70 -23.03 -19.04
C LYS A 63 -13.04 -21.63 -19.58
N PRO A 64 -13.24 -21.47 -20.90
CA PRO A 64 -13.63 -20.19 -21.47
C PRO A 64 -14.91 -19.71 -20.77
N LEU A 65 -14.91 -18.42 -20.39
CA LEU A 65 -16.07 -17.78 -19.81
C LEU A 65 -17.28 -18.01 -20.71
N ALA A 66 -18.40 -18.42 -20.13
CA ALA A 66 -19.63 -18.62 -20.88
C ALA A 66 -19.96 -17.30 -21.59
N THR A 67 -19.81 -17.27 -22.92
CA THR A 67 -20.21 -16.13 -23.73
C THR A 67 -21.72 -15.99 -23.56
N ALA A 68 -22.15 -14.88 -22.96
CA ALA A 68 -23.56 -14.55 -22.90
C ALA A 68 -24.08 -14.53 -24.35
N ARG A 69 -24.99 -15.46 -24.68
CA ARG A 69 -25.69 -15.41 -25.97
C ARG A 69 -26.55 -14.15 -25.93
N LEU A 70 -26.09 -13.10 -26.61
CA LEU A 70 -26.95 -11.97 -26.97
C LEU A 70 -28.10 -12.55 -27.81
N ARG A 71 -29.31 -12.52 -27.25
CA ARG A 71 -30.57 -12.78 -27.96
C ARG A 71 -31.23 -11.45 -28.26
#